data_AF-A0A962SS06-F1
#
_entry.id   AF-A0A962SS06-F1
#
_cell.length_a   1.000
_cell.length_b   1.000
_cell.length_c   1.000
_cell.angle_alpha   90.00
_cell.angle_beta   90.00
_cell.angle_gamma   90.00
#
_symmetry.space_group_name_H-M   'P 1'
#
loop_
_entity.id
_entity.type
_entity.pdbx_description
1 polymer ?
#
loop_
_entity_poly.entity_id
_entity_poly.type
_entity_poly.pdbx_seq_one_letter_code
_entity_poly.pdbx_strand_id
1 'polypeptide(L)'
;MFGDNRTEIRRVFTEAWRKHRTGVERTPLERLIATIIEQHPEYQRLIENPDASLERDFLPEAGETNPFLHLGMHISLQEQLATNRPSGIRTLYRRLAGAIGESHEAEHRLMECLGRMLWEAQSSGRMPDEQAYLECVRKLLPEVGK
;
A
#
# COMPACT_ATOMS: atom_id res chain seq x y z
N MET A 1 6.44 23.99 -3.76
CA MET A 1 7.22 23.11 -2.86
C MET A 1 6.54 21.78 -2.52
N PHE A 2 5.21 21.67 -2.37
CA PHE A 2 4.55 20.36 -2.22
C PHE A 2 4.27 19.63 -3.54
N GLY A 3 4.28 20.34 -4.69
CA GLY A 3 4.07 19.77 -6.01
C GLY A 3 5.23 18.89 -6.51
N ASP A 4 6.48 19.30 -6.25
CA ASP A 4 7.67 18.61 -6.78
C ASP A 4 7.78 17.16 -6.28
N ASN A 5 7.58 16.94 -4.97
CA ASN A 5 7.68 15.60 -4.38
C ASN A 5 6.55 14.65 -4.86
N ARG A 6 5.35 15.19 -5.15
CA ARG A 6 4.23 14.37 -5.63
C ARG A 6 4.52 13.80 -7.01
N THR A 7 4.94 14.66 -7.93
CA THR A 7 5.24 14.25 -9.31
C THR A 7 6.46 13.33 -9.35
N GLU A 8 7.47 13.55 -8.51
CA GLU A 8 8.61 12.64 -8.36
C GLU A 8 8.21 11.24 -7.88
N ILE A 9 7.42 11.14 -6.81
CA ILE A 9 6.92 9.85 -6.30
C ILE A 9 6.15 9.11 -7.39
N ARG A 10 5.24 9.81 -8.10
CA ARG A 10 4.45 9.20 -9.18
C ARG A 10 5.33 8.70 -10.32
N ARG A 11 6.41 9.41 -10.68
CA ARG A 11 7.38 8.98 -11.70
C ARG A 11 8.06 7.67 -11.35
N VAL A 12 8.31 7.40 -10.06
CA VAL A 12 8.89 6.11 -9.62
C VAL A 12 7.97 4.94 -10.01
N PHE A 13 6.65 5.07 -9.82
CA PHE A 13 5.68 4.05 -10.21
C PHE A 13 5.64 3.84 -11.73
N THR A 14 5.57 4.94 -12.49
CA THR A 14 5.48 4.86 -13.96
C THR A 14 6.76 4.26 -14.56
N GLU A 15 7.93 4.62 -14.03
CA GLU A 15 9.21 4.09 -14.52
C GLU A 15 9.42 2.63 -14.14
N ALA A 16 9.07 2.24 -12.90
CA ALA A 16 9.12 0.84 -12.48
C ALA A 16 8.24 -0.05 -13.36
N TRP A 17 7.02 0.41 -13.66
CA TRP A 17 6.10 -0.32 -14.54
C TRP A 17 6.62 -0.40 -15.98
N ARG A 18 7.10 0.72 -16.53
CA ARG A 18 7.71 0.76 -17.87
C ARG A 18 8.86 -0.24 -17.97
N LYS A 19 9.82 -0.20 -17.03
CA LYS A 19 10.97 -1.12 -17.00
C LYS A 19 10.54 -2.58 -16.93
N HIS A 20 9.54 -2.89 -16.11
CA HIS A 20 8.96 -4.23 -16.02
C HIS A 20 8.40 -4.69 -17.37
N ARG A 21 7.58 -3.87 -18.03
CA ARG A 21 6.95 -4.17 -19.33
C ARG A 21 7.95 -4.31 -20.48
N THR A 22 9.04 -3.54 -20.44
CA THR A 22 10.07 -3.55 -21.49
C THR A 22 11.22 -4.53 -21.21
N GLY A 23 11.17 -5.29 -20.12
CA GLY A 23 12.24 -6.23 -19.75
C GLY A 23 13.57 -5.56 -19.38
N VAL A 24 13.54 -4.28 -18.98
CA VAL A 24 14.72 -3.55 -18.51
C VAL A 24 15.05 -4.02 -17.09
N GLU A 25 16.34 -4.02 -16.75
CA GLU A 25 16.82 -4.31 -15.40
C GLU A 25 16.15 -3.39 -14.37
N ARG A 26 15.66 -4.01 -13.29
CA ARG A 26 14.91 -3.35 -12.22
C ARG A 26 15.67 -3.45 -10.92
N THR A 27 15.75 -2.37 -10.16
CA THR A 27 16.19 -2.41 -8.76
C THR A 27 15.23 -3.25 -7.89
N PRO A 28 15.61 -3.65 -6.66
CA PRO A 28 14.70 -4.36 -5.77
C PRO A 28 13.38 -3.62 -5.52
N LEU A 29 13.44 -2.30 -5.33
CA LEU A 29 12.25 -1.47 -5.15
C LEU A 29 11.38 -1.45 -6.41
N GLU A 30 11.98 -1.29 -7.59
CA GLU A 30 11.23 -1.31 -8.87
C GLU A 30 10.57 -2.67 -9.13
N ARG A 31 11.20 -3.78 -8.72
CA ARG A 31 10.58 -5.11 -8.79
C ARG A 31 9.37 -5.21 -7.87
N LEU A 32 9.49 -4.75 -6.63
CA LEU A 32 8.38 -4.70 -5.67
C LEU A 32 7.21 -3.88 -6.24
N ILE A 33 7.50 -2.66 -6.70
CA ILE A 33 6.49 -1.77 -7.29
C ILE A 33 5.81 -2.44 -8.49
N ALA A 34 6.58 -3.05 -9.39
CA ALA A 34 6.01 -3.75 -10.54
C ALA A 34 5.07 -4.88 -10.12
N THR A 35 5.45 -5.71 -9.15
CA THR A 35 4.60 -6.80 -8.65
C THR A 35 3.29 -6.28 -8.04
N ILE A 36 3.34 -5.18 -7.29
CA ILE A 36 2.12 -4.54 -6.77
C ILE A 36 1.25 -4.06 -7.93
N ILE A 37 1.83 -3.43 -8.97
CA ILE A 37 1.06 -2.96 -10.13
C ILE A 37 0.47 -4.12 -10.96
N GLU A 38 1.15 -5.27 -11.04
CA GLU A 38 0.60 -6.49 -11.66
C GLU A 38 -0.68 -6.96 -10.95
N GLN A 39 -0.73 -6.82 -9.62
CA GLN A 39 -1.90 -7.16 -8.81
C GLN A 39 -3.05 -6.13 -8.93
N HIS A 40 -2.80 -4.98 -9.54
CA HIS A 40 -3.77 -3.87 -9.69
C HIS A 40 -4.00 -3.46 -11.15
N PRO A 41 -4.64 -4.33 -11.97
CA PRO A 41 -4.93 -4.03 -13.37
C PRO A 41 -5.77 -2.75 -13.57
N GLU A 42 -6.60 -2.39 -12.60
CA GLU A 42 -7.42 -1.17 -12.60
C GLU A 42 -6.59 0.13 -12.66
N TYR A 43 -5.33 0.09 -12.18
CA TYR A 43 -4.45 1.25 -12.19
C TYR A 43 -3.43 1.24 -13.32
N GLN A 44 -3.22 0.11 -14.01
CA GLN A 44 -2.21 -0.02 -15.07
C GLN A 44 -2.39 1.02 -16.16
N ARG A 45 -3.62 1.22 -16.66
CA ARG A 45 -3.90 2.22 -17.70
C ARG A 45 -3.53 3.64 -17.30
N LEU A 46 -3.72 3.99 -16.03
CA LEU A 46 -3.35 5.29 -15.50
C LEU A 46 -1.82 5.43 -15.42
N ILE A 47 -1.14 4.39 -14.93
CA ILE A 47 0.31 4.36 -14.74
C ILE A 47 1.06 4.35 -16.09
N GLU A 48 0.51 3.71 -17.10
CA GLU A 48 1.06 3.69 -18.46
C GLU A 48 0.97 5.04 -19.17
N ASN A 49 0.16 5.96 -18.66
CA ASN A 49 0.01 7.31 -19.20
C ASN A 49 0.48 8.37 -18.18
N PRO A 50 1.81 8.56 -18.02
CA PRO A 50 2.37 9.51 -17.06
C PRO A 50 1.90 10.95 -17.33
N ASP A 51 1.84 11.38 -18.58
CA ASP A 51 1.51 12.77 -18.93
C ASP A 51 0.12 13.19 -18.45
N ALA A 52 -0.85 12.25 -18.43
CA ALA A 52 -2.20 12.50 -17.94
C ALA A 52 -2.38 12.27 -16.42
N SER A 53 -1.52 11.46 -15.81
CA SER A 53 -1.70 11.00 -14.41
C SER A 53 -0.83 11.75 -13.40
N LEU A 54 0.30 12.31 -13.82
CA LEU A 54 1.26 12.97 -12.93
C LEU A 54 0.70 14.23 -12.27
N GLU A 55 -0.13 14.99 -12.99
CA GLU A 55 -0.70 16.26 -12.49
C GLU A 55 -2.16 16.12 -12.02
N ARG A 56 -2.78 14.94 -12.19
CA ARG A 56 -4.18 14.73 -11.81
C ARG A 56 -4.36 14.82 -10.29
N ASP A 57 -5.34 15.60 -9.86
CA ASP A 57 -5.80 15.64 -8.48
C ASP A 57 -6.82 14.52 -8.23
N PHE A 58 -6.56 13.72 -7.20
CA PHE A 58 -7.48 12.70 -6.70
C PHE A 58 -8.08 13.24 -5.41
N LEU A 59 -9.25 13.87 -5.54
CA LEU A 59 -9.96 14.50 -4.43
C LEU A 59 -10.85 13.47 -3.72
N PRO A 60 -10.81 13.38 -2.37
CA PRO A 60 -11.69 12.48 -1.62
C PRO A 60 -13.18 12.67 -1.94
N GLU A 61 -13.59 13.91 -2.23
CA GLU A 61 -14.98 14.29 -2.53
C GLU A 61 -15.49 13.70 -3.85
N ALA A 62 -14.60 13.32 -4.76
CA ALA A 62 -14.95 12.64 -6.01
C ALA A 62 -15.27 11.14 -5.80
N GLY A 63 -15.07 10.61 -4.58
CA GLY A 63 -15.24 9.18 -4.29
C GLY A 63 -14.18 8.28 -4.94
N GLU A 64 -13.16 8.87 -5.58
CA GLU A 64 -12.07 8.13 -6.22
C GLU A 64 -10.95 7.82 -5.22
N THR A 65 -10.62 6.54 -5.08
CA THR A 65 -9.40 6.12 -4.38
C THR A 65 -8.18 6.64 -5.14
N ASN A 66 -7.30 7.39 -4.47
CA ASN A 66 -6.04 7.83 -5.06
C ASN A 66 -5.12 6.62 -5.33
N PRO A 67 -4.84 6.26 -6.60
CA PRO A 67 -4.10 5.05 -6.92
C PRO A 67 -2.68 5.06 -6.38
N PHE A 68 -2.01 6.21 -6.41
CA PHE A 68 -0.63 6.33 -5.94
C PHE A 68 -0.53 6.22 -4.41
N LEU A 69 -1.53 6.73 -3.69
CA LEU A 69 -1.63 6.52 -2.25
C LEU A 69 -1.85 5.03 -1.95
N HIS A 70 -2.80 4.40 -2.64
CA HIS A 70 -3.09 2.98 -2.47
C HIS A 70 -1.87 2.09 -2.72
N LEU A 71 -1.19 2.27 -3.86
CA LEU A 71 0.02 1.53 -4.21
C LEU A 71 1.17 1.84 -3.24
N GLY A 72 1.29 3.08 -2.76
CA GLY A 72 2.26 3.47 -1.73
C GLY A 72 2.02 2.75 -0.40
N MET A 73 0.76 2.57 0.00
CA MET A 73 0.41 1.82 1.22
C MET A 73 0.83 0.35 1.13
N HIS A 74 0.73 -0.28 -0.04
CA HIS A 74 1.28 -1.63 -0.26
C HIS A 74 2.80 -1.66 -0.05
N ILE A 75 3.55 -0.69 -0.58
CA ILE A 75 5.01 -0.61 -0.36
C ILE A 75 5.32 -0.48 1.14
N SER A 76 4.63 0.42 1.84
CA SER A 76 4.81 0.59 3.29
C SER A 76 4.48 -0.68 4.06
N LEU A 77 3.40 -1.38 3.70
CA LEU A 77 3.05 -2.65 4.32
C LEU A 77 4.13 -3.72 4.08
N GLN A 78 4.65 -3.82 2.87
CA GLN A 78 5.72 -4.77 2.55
C GLN A 78 7.01 -4.47 3.35
N GLU A 79 7.34 -3.19 3.55
CA GLU A 79 8.43 -2.78 4.43
C GLU A 79 8.17 -3.15 5.90
N GLN A 80 6.95 -2.91 6.40
CA GLN A 80 6.54 -3.32 7.76
C GLN A 80 6.68 -4.82 7.96
N LEU A 81 6.27 -5.63 6.97
CA LEU A 81 6.41 -7.08 7.00
C LEU A 81 7.88 -7.52 6.93
N ALA A 82 8.68 -6.90 6.07
CA ALA A 82 10.11 -7.19 5.89
C ALA A 82 10.93 -6.85 7.14
N THR A 83 10.58 -5.78 7.85
CA THR A 83 11.26 -5.33 9.08
C THR A 83 10.61 -5.84 10.36
N ASN A 84 9.43 -6.46 10.27
CA ASN A 84 8.57 -6.81 11.41
C ASN A 84 8.35 -5.60 12.34
N ARG A 85 7.99 -4.46 11.74
CA ARG A 85 7.65 -3.22 12.44
C ARG A 85 6.24 -2.80 12.06
N PRO A 86 5.30 -2.63 13.01
CA PRO A 86 5.48 -2.88 14.44
C PRO A 86 5.73 -4.35 14.77
N SER A 87 6.41 -4.60 15.90
CA SER A 87 6.79 -5.95 16.31
C SER A 87 5.57 -6.87 16.42
N GLY A 88 5.59 -7.97 15.66
CA GLY A 88 4.52 -8.97 15.63
C GLY A 88 3.59 -8.85 14.43
N ILE A 89 3.68 -7.79 13.62
CA ILE A 89 2.86 -7.62 12.41
C ILE A 89 3.03 -8.79 11.44
N ARG A 90 4.26 -9.31 11.28
CA ARG A 90 4.53 -10.45 10.39
C ARG A 90 3.77 -11.71 10.82
N THR A 91 3.69 -11.96 12.13
CA THR A 91 2.97 -13.12 12.67
C THR A 91 1.47 -12.96 12.46
N LEU A 92 0.93 -11.76 12.71
CA LEU A 92 -0.48 -11.47 12.47
C LEU A 92 -0.85 -11.61 10.99
N TYR A 93 -0.03 -11.04 10.10
CA TYR A 93 -0.20 -11.16 8.65
C TYR A 93 -0.23 -12.62 8.20
N ARG A 94 0.75 -13.43 8.62
CA ARG A 94 0.80 -14.86 8.24
C ARG A 94 -0.45 -15.61 8.68
N ARG A 95 -0.97 -15.32 9.89
CA ARG A 95 -2.21 -15.92 10.39
C ARG A 95 -3.41 -15.46 9.57
N LEU A 96 -3.48 -14.17 9.24
CA LEU A 96 -4.58 -13.63 8.46
C LEU A 96 -4.58 -14.18 7.03
N ALA A 97 -3.43 -14.13 6.35
CA ALA A 97 -3.26 -14.69 5.01
C ALA A 97 -3.56 -16.19 4.98
N GLY A 98 -3.14 -16.94 6.00
CA GLY A 98 -3.50 -18.36 6.13
C GLY A 98 -4.99 -18.62 6.35
N ALA A 99 -5.70 -17.72 7.03
CA ALA A 99 -7.14 -17.81 7.24
C ALA A 99 -7.96 -17.40 6.01
N ILE A 100 -7.50 -16.39 5.26
CA ILE A 100 -8.16 -15.89 4.04
C ILE A 100 -7.86 -16.81 2.84
N GLY A 101 -6.65 -17.37 2.77
CA GLY A 101 -6.20 -18.21 1.66
C GLY A 101 -5.67 -17.42 0.45
N GLU A 102 -5.67 -16.09 0.50
CA GLU A 102 -5.20 -15.21 -0.56
C GLU A 102 -4.41 -14.04 0.06
N SER A 103 -3.17 -13.82 -0.41
CA SER A 103 -2.24 -12.86 0.19
C SER A 103 -2.63 -11.42 -0.09
N HIS A 104 -3.10 -11.12 -1.30
CA HIS A 104 -3.43 -9.76 -1.71
C HIS A 104 -4.66 -9.22 -0.96
N GLU A 105 -5.68 -10.04 -0.77
CA GLU A 105 -6.85 -9.73 0.05
C GLU A 105 -6.46 -9.58 1.53
N ALA A 106 -5.53 -10.38 2.04
CA ALA A 106 -5.00 -10.19 3.39
C ALA A 106 -4.25 -8.85 3.53
N GLU A 107 -3.50 -8.43 2.51
CA GLU A 107 -2.85 -7.13 2.47
C GLU A 107 -3.87 -5.99 2.46
N HIS A 108 -4.93 -6.08 1.66
CA HIS A 108 -6.02 -5.10 1.69
C HIS A 108 -6.67 -4.96 3.06
N ARG A 109 -6.94 -6.09 3.73
CA ARG A 109 -7.48 -6.11 5.08
C ARG A 109 -6.52 -5.47 6.10
N LEU A 110 -5.22 -5.70 5.97
CA LEU A 110 -4.21 -5.00 6.80
C LEU A 110 -4.16 -3.51 6.49
N MET A 111 -4.31 -3.13 5.22
CA MET A 111 -4.29 -1.73 4.78
C MET A 111 -5.46 -0.93 5.34
N GLU A 112 -6.64 -1.53 5.56
CA GLU A 112 -7.76 -0.86 6.24
C GLU A 112 -7.35 -0.41 7.66
N CYS A 113 -6.68 -1.29 8.41
CA CYS A 113 -6.17 -0.99 9.75
C CYS A 113 -5.01 0.03 9.71
N LEU A 114 -4.12 -0.08 8.72
CA LEU A 114 -3.03 0.88 8.51
C LEU A 114 -3.57 2.28 8.19
N GLY A 115 -4.51 2.37 7.26
CA GLY A 115 -5.17 3.62 6.86
C GLY A 115 -5.90 4.27 8.03
N ARG A 116 -6.61 3.48 8.85
CA ARG A 116 -7.25 3.98 10.07
C ARG A 116 -6.23 4.59 11.03
N MET A 117 -5.13 3.89 11.34
CA MET A 117 -4.08 4.39 12.23
C MET A 117 -3.49 5.71 11.71
N LEU A 118 -3.20 5.80 10.42
CA LEU A 118 -2.66 7.01 9.80
C LEU A 118 -3.66 8.17 9.83
N TRP A 119 -4.92 7.91 9.54
CA TRP A 119 -5.98 8.92 9.60
C TRP A 119 -6.23 9.43 11.03
N GLU A 120 -6.27 8.54 12.02
CA GLU A 120 -6.41 8.90 13.44
C GLU A 120 -5.21 9.75 13.90
N ALA A 121 -3.99 9.38 13.53
CA ALA A 121 -2.79 10.14 13.83
C ALA A 121 -2.84 11.54 13.23
N GLN A 122 -3.17 11.64 11.93
CA GLN A 122 -3.25 12.91 11.21
C GLN A 122 -4.35 13.81 11.76
N SER A 123 -5.57 13.29 11.95
CA SER A 123 -6.73 14.05 12.42
C SER A 123 -6.58 14.54 13.86
N SER A 124 -5.84 13.81 14.69
CA SER A 124 -5.61 14.16 16.08
C SER A 124 -4.27 14.86 16.35
N GLY A 125 -3.41 15.02 15.35
CA GLY A 125 -2.08 15.64 15.48
C GLY A 125 -1.14 14.83 16.37
N ARG A 126 -1.29 13.50 16.42
CA ARG A 126 -0.50 12.60 17.27
C ARG A 126 0.37 11.67 16.41
N MET A 127 1.31 10.99 17.05
CA MET A 127 2.05 9.91 16.41
C MET A 127 1.12 8.70 16.12
N PRO A 128 1.37 7.94 15.04
CA PRO A 128 0.64 6.69 14.76
C PRO A 128 0.71 5.71 15.94
N ASP A 129 -0.46 5.18 16.32
CA ASP A 129 -0.57 4.19 17.40
C ASP A 129 -0.41 2.77 16.86
N GLU A 130 0.83 2.28 16.93
CA GLU A 130 1.20 0.93 16.50
C GLU A 130 0.44 -0.17 17.26
N GLN A 131 0.09 0.05 18.53
CA GLN A 131 -0.60 -0.93 19.34
C GLN A 131 -2.06 -1.05 18.91
N ALA A 132 -2.74 0.08 18.68
CA ALA A 132 -4.07 0.13 18.11
C ALA A 132 -4.11 -0.51 16.71
N TYR A 133 -3.07 -0.30 15.89
CA TYR A 133 -2.93 -0.96 14.58
C TYR A 133 -2.88 -2.49 14.72
N LEU A 134 -2.01 -3.02 15.58
CA LEU A 134 -1.93 -4.46 15.82
C LEU A 134 -3.23 -5.05 16.40
N GLU A 135 -3.91 -4.32 17.29
CA GLU A 135 -5.22 -4.72 17.82
C GLU A 135 -6.30 -4.74 16.74
N CYS A 136 -6.31 -3.77 15.83
CA CYS A 136 -7.19 -3.78 14.67
C CYS A 136 -6.98 -5.04 13.83
N VAL A 137 -5.72 -5.38 13.52
CA VAL A 137 -5.41 -6.59 12.73
C VAL A 137 -5.82 -7.87 13.48
N ARG A 138 -5.64 -7.93 14.81
CA ARG A 138 -6.09 -9.10 15.60
C ARG A 138 -7.59 -9.34 15.51
N LYS A 139 -8.41 -8.29 15.42
CA LYS A 139 -9.87 -8.39 15.27
C LYS A 139 -10.31 -8.95 13.92
N LEU A 140 -9.42 -8.95 12.92
CA LEU A 140 -9.67 -9.54 11.60
C LEU A 140 -9.43 -11.06 11.59
N LEU A 141 -8.74 -11.59 12.60
CA LEU A 141 -8.48 -13.03 12.69
C LEU A 141 -9.75 -13.77 13.12
N PRO A 142 -10.03 -14.96 12.56
CA PRO A 142 -11.11 -15.79 13.05
C PRO A 142 -10.88 -16.13 14.53
N GLU A 143 -11.97 -16.20 15.31
CA GLU A 143 -11.87 -16.66 16.69
C GLU A 143 -11.28 -18.07 16.69
N VAL A 144 -10.18 -18.25 17.42
CA VAL A 144 -9.64 -19.59 17.67
C VAL A 144 -10.65 -20.27 18.56
N GLY A 145 -11.36 -21.27 18.02
CA GLY A 145 -12.35 -22.04 18.76
C GLY A 145 -11.80 -22.46 20.12
N LYS A 146 -12.59 -22.20 21.17
CA LYS A 146 -12.39 -22.76 22.52
C LYS A 146 -12.47 -24.28 22.49
#